data_AF-D3F7Z5-F1
#
_entry.id   AF-D3F7Z5-F1
#
_cell.length_a   1.000
_cell.length_b   1.000
_cell.length_c   1.000
_cell.angle_alpha   90.00
_cell.angle_beta   90.00
_cell.angle_gamma   90.00
#
_symmetry.space_group_name_H-M   'P 1'
#
loop_
_entity.id
_entity.type
_entity.pdbx_description
1 polymer ?
#
loop_
_entity_poly.entity_id
_entity_poly.type
_entity_poly.pdbx_seq_one_letter_code
_entity_poly.pdbx_strand_id
1 'polypeptide(L)' 'MYTLLAVLQVFIAVVLVLLILMHSGRDTGLSGAFGVGTGSGPFGGGSLVERNLNRWTIGFAIVFALNTVLMLRLG' A
#
# COMPACT_ATOMS: atom_id res chain seq x y z
N MET A 1 -11.50 25.70 -2.86
CA MET A 1 -11.89 24.33 -3.27
C MET A 1 -10.67 23.51 -3.68
N TYR A 2 -9.85 23.95 -4.65
CA TYR A 2 -8.59 23.26 -5.05
C TYR A 2 -7.62 22.94 -3.92
N THR A 3 -7.40 23.89 -3.01
CA THR A 3 -6.48 23.72 -1.88
C THR A 3 -6.88 22.56 -0.98
N LEU A 4 -8.18 22.33 -0.78
CA LEU A 4 -8.68 21.20 0.00
C LEU A 4 -8.40 19.86 -0.69
N LEU A 5 -8.65 19.78 -2.01
CA LEU A 5 -8.36 18.60 -2.83
C LEU A 5 -6.86 18.28 -2.84
N ALA A 6 -6.00 19.30 -2.98
CA ALA A 6 -4.55 19.16 -2.98
C ALA A 6 -4.00 18.67 -1.63
N VAL A 7 -4.50 19.21 -0.50
CA VAL A 7 -4.11 18.74 0.83
C VAL A 7 -4.54 17.29 1.05
N LEU A 8 -5.76 16.95 0.63
CA LEU A 8 -6.29 15.59 0.75
C LEU A 8 -5.50 14.60 -0.13
N GLN A 9 -5.11 15.02 -1.33
CA GLN A 9 -4.27 14.26 -2.25
C GLN A 9 -2.90 13.92 -1.64
N VAL A 10 -2.23 14.90 -1.03
CA VAL A 10 -0.94 14.68 -0.35
C VAL A 10 -1.08 13.69 0.81
N PHE A 11 -2.15 13.81 1.59
CA PHE A 11 -2.41 12.88 2.70
C PHE A 11 -2.63 11.43 2.21
N ILE A 12 -3.45 11.24 1.17
CA ILE A 12 -3.66 9.91 0.57
C ILE A 12 -2.34 9.35 0.01
N ALA A 13 -1.50 10.18 -0.62
CA ALA A 13 -0.21 9.75 -1.16
C ALA A 13 0.69 9.18 -0.07
N VAL A 14 0.81 9.88 1.07
CA VAL A 14 1.62 9.44 2.21
C VAL A 14 1.12 8.10 2.74
N VAL A 15 -0.20 7.97 2.95
CA VAL A 15 -0.81 6.72 3.42
C VAL A 15 -0.53 5.57 2.43
N LEU A 16 -0.67 5.80 1.13
CA LEU A 16 -0.36 4.80 0.10
C LEU A 16 1.08 4.34 0.14
N VAL A 17 2.02 5.28 0.23
CA VAL A 17 3.46 4.96 0.30
C VAL A 17 3.73 4.08 1.53
N LEU A 18 3.16 4.41 2.69
CA LEU A 18 3.30 3.58 3.89
C LEU A 18 2.71 2.18 3.70
N LEU A 19 1.51 2.06 3.11
CA LEU A 19 0.88 0.76 2.82
C LEU A 19 1.72 -0.08 1.86
N ILE A 20 2.35 0.53 0.85
CA ILE A 20 3.24 -0.14 -0.10
C ILE A 20 4.52 -0.59 0.60
N LEU A 21 5.12 0.24 1.45
CA LEU A 21 6.33 -0.13 2.20
C LEU A 21 6.06 -1.28 3.17
N MET A 22 4.87 -1.36 3.76
CA MET A 22 4.48 -2.51 4.58
C MET A 22 4.42 -3.83 3.79
N HIS A 23 4.28 -3.80 2.46
CA HIS A 23 4.43 -5.01 1.63
C HIS A 23 5.91 -5.40 1.48
N SER A 24 6.83 -4.44 1.43
CA SER A 24 8.28 -4.69 1.26
C SER A 24 9.00 -5.07 2.57
N GLY A 25 8.47 -4.67 3.73
CA GLY A 25 9.01 -5.00 5.05
C GLY A 25 9.05 -6.50 5.38
N ARG A 26 8.35 -7.33 4.60
CA ARG A 26 8.30 -8.79 4.77
C ARG A 26 9.62 -9.49 4.45
N ASP A 27 10.35 -9.02 3.43
CA ASP A 27 11.55 -9.70 2.92
C ASP A 27 12.86 -9.13 3.50
N THR A 28 12.79 -8.05 4.28
CA THR A 28 13.97 -7.29 4.75
C THR A 28 14.41 -7.59 6.18
N GLY A 29 13.69 -8.45 6.92
CA GLY A 29 14.04 -8.85 8.29
C GLY A 29 15.09 -9.96 8.40
N LEU A 30 15.60 -10.22 9.62
CA LEU A 30 16.52 -11.33 9.95
C LEU A 30 16.05 -12.69 9.38
N SER A 31 14.75 -12.96 9.33
CA SER A 31 14.21 -14.21 8.76
C SER A 31 14.37 -14.31 7.24
N GLY A 32 14.37 -13.17 6.52
CA GLY A 32 14.65 -13.12 5.07
C GLY A 32 16.14 -13.07 4.78
N ALA A 33 16.93 -12.37 5.61
CA ALA A 33 18.38 -12.24 5.47
C ALA A 33 19.16 -13.52 5.84
N PHE A 34 18.64 -14.36 6.74
CA PHE A 34 19.32 -15.58 7.19
C PHE A 34 18.70 -16.88 6.65
N GLY A 35 17.61 -16.83 5.87
CA GLY A 35 17.01 -18.02 5.24
C GLY A 35 16.52 -19.11 6.21
N VAL A 36 16.61 -18.91 7.52
CA VAL A 36 16.07 -19.80 8.56
C VAL A 36 14.58 -19.53 8.64
N GLY A 37 13.85 -20.16 7.72
CA GLY A 37 12.45 -19.87 7.45
C GLY A 37 11.54 -20.13 8.65
N THR A 38 10.62 -19.20 8.88
CA THR A 38 9.31 -19.56 9.41
C THR A 38 8.51 -20.25 8.29
N GLY A 39 8.70 -21.57 8.17
CA GLY A 39 7.84 -22.54 7.47
C GLY A 39 6.77 -22.05 6.49
N SER A 40 7.13 -21.42 5.37
CA SER A 40 6.21 -21.19 4.25
C SER A 40 6.68 -21.97 3.02
N GLY A 41 6.22 -23.21 2.91
CA GLY A 41 6.34 -23.98 1.66
C GLY A 41 5.59 -23.30 0.50
N PRO A 42 5.72 -23.81 -0.74
CA PRO A 42 5.18 -23.21 -1.97
C PRO A 42 3.65 -22.99 -2.01
N PHE A 43 2.93 -23.43 -0.98
CA PHE A 43 1.48 -23.34 -0.80
C PHE A 43 1.07 -22.53 0.45
N GLY A 44 1.96 -21.68 0.97
CA GLY A 44 1.63 -20.73 2.02
C GLY A 44 0.73 -19.64 1.47
N GLY A 45 -0.59 -19.88 1.46
CA GLY A 45 -1.58 -18.84 1.19
C GLY A 45 -1.22 -17.63 2.03
N GLY A 46 -0.85 -16.52 1.36
CA GLY A 46 -0.32 -15.32 2.00
C GLY A 46 -1.13 -15.02 3.25
N SER A 47 -0.44 -14.72 4.36
CA SER A 47 -1.04 -14.53 5.67
C SER A 47 -2.32 -13.72 5.52
N LEU A 48 -3.40 -14.05 6.25
CA LEU A 48 -4.67 -13.32 6.16
C LEU A 48 -4.44 -11.79 6.22
N VAL A 49 -3.39 -11.38 6.94
CA VAL A 49 -2.89 -10.01 6.99
C VAL A 49 -2.50 -9.45 5.61
N GLU A 50 -1.75 -10.17 4.79
CA GLU A 50 -1.32 -9.73 3.45
C GLU A 50 -2.47 -9.57 2.47
N ARG A 51 -3.39 -10.53 2.48
CA ARG A 51 -4.57 -10.46 1.62
C ARG A 51 -5.43 -9.26 1.96
N ASN A 52 -5.53 -8.93 3.26
CA ASN A 52 -6.21 -7.74 3.72
C ASN A 52 -5.40 -6.47 3.39
N LEU A 53 -4.09 -6.45 3.60
CA LEU A 53 -3.20 -5.33 3.27
C LEU A 53 -3.30 -4.96 1.79
N ASN A 54 -3.24 -5.95 0.90
CA ASN A 54 -3.37 -5.74 -0.54
C ASN A 54 -4.73 -5.12 -0.91
N ARG A 55 -5.82 -5.61 -0.29
CA ARG A 55 -7.16 -5.07 -0.52
C ARG A 55 -7.30 -3.62 -0.06
N TRP A 56 -6.69 -3.26 1.07
CA TRP A 56 -6.63 -1.87 1.52
C TRP A 56 -5.78 -1.00 0.59
N THR A 57 -4.61 -1.46 0.16
CA THR A 57 -3.74 -0.74 -0.79
C THR A 57 -4.46 -0.46 -2.10
N ILE A 58 -5.13 -1.47 -2.67
CA ILE A 58 -5.91 -1.32 -3.91
C ILE A 58 -7.03 -0.29 -3.73
N GLY A 59 -7.75 -0.36 -2.60
CA GLY A 59 -8.80 0.63 -2.29
C GLY A 59 -8.26 2.06 -2.23
N PHE A 60 -7.17 2.29 -1.49
CA PHE A 60 -6.55 3.61 -1.41
C PHE A 60 -5.95 4.07 -2.74
N ALA A 61 -5.39 3.16 -3.54
CA ALA A 61 -4.82 3.46 -4.86
C ALA A 61 -5.88 3.96 -5.84
N ILE A 62 -7.08 3.36 -5.83
CA ILE A 62 -8.20 3.80 -6.64
C ILE A 62 -8.66 5.20 -6.20
N VAL A 63 -8.82 5.44 -4.90
CA VAL A 63 -9.23 6.76 -4.38
C VAL A 63 -8.20 7.83 -4.74
N PHE A 64 -6.90 7.52 -4.65
CA PHE A 64 -5.83 8.41 -5.08
C PHE A 64 -5.90 8.74 -6.58
N ALA A 65 -6.07 7.74 -7.43
CA ALA A 65 -6.17 7.94 -8.87
C ALA A 65 -7.39 8.80 -9.24
N LEU A 66 -8.55 8.52 -8.62
CA LEU A 66 -9.77 9.32 -8.83
C LEU A 66 -9.58 10.78 -8.40
N ASN A 67 -8.98 11.02 -7.23
CA ASN A 67 -8.73 12.37 -6.75
C ASN A 67 -7.70 13.11 -7.61
N THR A 68 -6.68 12.41 -8.12
CA THR A 68 -5.71 12.94 -9.11
C THR A 68 -6.41 13.42 -10.39
N VAL A 69 -7.27 12.58 -10.97
CA VAL A 69 -8.01 12.90 -12.20
C VAL A 69 -8.99 14.04 -11.97
N LEU A 70 -9.68 14.04 -10.82
CA LEU A 70 -10.60 15.11 -10.45
C LEU A 70 -9.87 16.45 -10.31
N MET A 71 -8.73 16.46 -9.61
CA MET A 71 -7.90 17.66 -9.47
C MET A 71 -7.41 18.18 -10.84
N LEU A 72 -6.97 17.30 -11.74
CA LEU A 72 -6.53 17.67 -13.09
C LEU A 72 -7.67 18.21 -13.97
N ARG A 73 -8.91 17.72 -13.79
CA ARG A 73 -10.08 18.18 -14.55
C ARG A 73 -10.62 19.52 -14.06
N LEU A 74 -10.51 19.76 -12.76
CA LEU A 74 -10.90 21.03 -12.19
C LEU A 74 -9.81 22.08 -12.48
N GLY A 75 -8.51 21.75 -12.42
CA GLY A 75 -7.42 22.72 -12.57
C GLY A 75 -7.32 23.30 -13.96
#